data_AF-A0A8H5S1G9-F1
#
_entry.id   AF-A0A8H5S1G9-F1
#
_cell.length_a   1.000
_cell.length_b   1.000
_cell.length_c   1.000
_cell.angle_alpha   90.00
_cell.angle_beta   90.00
_cell.angle_gamma   90.00
#
_symmetry.space_group_name_H-M   'P 1'
#
loop_
_entity.id
_entity.type
_entity.pdbx_description
1 polymer ?
#
loop_
_entity_poly.entity_id
_entity_poly.type
_entity_poly.pdbx_seq_one_letter_code
_entity_poly.pdbx_strand_id
1 'polypeptide(L)'
;MPNNPSLNPNGSPFVIWTPEHGKNGKVIFIANGNSREELFINTDEPDPDGWKPVSDSRGLRIINTPMDSAAKGQPKHLITNGGNIGCQGSCYNYFTDGVLDIPTYSVS
;
A
#
# COMPACT_ATOMS: atom_id res chain seq x y z
N MET A 1 11.29 -7.08 -4.90
CA MET A 1 11.69 -8.29 -4.16
C MET A 1 12.93 -8.84 -4.82
N PRO A 2 14.11 -8.74 -4.18
CA PRO A 2 15.35 -9.17 -4.82
C PRO A 2 15.28 -10.63 -5.30
N ASN A 3 14.47 -11.45 -4.63
CA ASN A 3 14.35 -12.89 -4.87
C ASN A 3 13.15 -13.31 -5.74
N ASN A 4 12.30 -12.40 -6.20
CA ASN A 4 11.23 -12.72 -7.16
C ASN A 4 11.12 -11.65 -8.27
N PRO A 5 11.86 -11.82 -9.38
CA PRO A 5 11.86 -10.87 -10.50
C PRO A 5 10.48 -10.62 -11.09
N SER A 6 9.60 -11.62 -11.04
CA SER A 6 8.24 -11.53 -11.57
C SER A 6 7.35 -10.58 -10.77
N LEU A 7 7.75 -10.19 -9.55
CA LEU A 7 7.02 -9.29 -8.66
C LEU A 7 7.72 -7.94 -8.45
N ASN A 8 8.74 -7.60 -9.24
CA ASN A 8 9.45 -6.34 -9.06
C ASN A 8 8.59 -5.13 -9.48
N PRO A 9 8.20 -4.25 -8.55
CA PRO A 9 7.48 -3.03 -8.91
C PRO A 9 8.40 -2.06 -9.63
N ASN A 10 7.88 -1.42 -10.67
CA ASN A 10 8.57 -0.37 -11.41
C ASN A 10 7.59 0.75 -11.83
N GLY A 11 8.13 1.95 -12.00
CA GLY A 11 7.39 3.16 -12.38
C GLY A 11 6.65 3.82 -11.21
N SER A 12 6.78 5.15 -11.11
CA SER A 12 6.03 6.03 -10.20
C SER A 12 5.80 5.48 -8.78
N PRO A 13 6.86 5.18 -8.00
CA PRO A 13 6.71 4.60 -6.69
C PRO A 13 6.15 5.61 -5.68
N PHE A 14 5.29 5.14 -4.78
CA PHE A 14 4.97 5.82 -3.53
C PHE A 14 5.35 4.92 -2.36
N VAL A 15 5.83 5.53 -1.27
CA VAL A 15 6.15 4.84 -0.02
C VAL A 15 5.63 5.66 1.14
N ILE A 16 4.97 5.00 2.08
CA ILE A 16 4.54 5.57 3.37
C ILE A 16 5.00 4.66 4.50
N TRP A 17 4.90 5.16 5.74
CA TRP A 17 5.10 4.35 6.93
C TRP A 17 4.01 4.62 7.96
N THR A 18 3.78 3.64 8.83
CA THR A 18 2.85 3.75 9.96
C THR A 18 3.32 2.88 11.12
N PRO A 19 3.00 3.23 12.38
CA PRO A 19 3.24 2.33 13.50
C PRO A 19 2.60 0.95 13.25
N GLU A 20 3.33 -0.11 13.58
CA GLU A 20 2.80 -1.46 13.48
C GLU A 20 1.78 -1.70 14.61
N HIS A 21 0.53 -1.97 14.23
CA HIS A 21 -0.53 -2.16 15.22
C HIS A 21 -0.21 -3.34 16.15
N GLY A 22 -0.22 -3.07 17.46
CA GLY A 22 0.08 -4.07 18.48
C GLY A 22 1.57 -4.29 18.77
N LYS A 23 2.49 -3.56 18.12
CA LYS A 23 3.93 -3.62 18.44
C LYS A 23 4.48 -2.25 18.83
N ASN A 24 4.95 -2.13 20.07
CA ASN A 24 5.47 -0.86 20.59
C ASN A 24 6.78 -0.47 19.89
N GLY A 25 6.81 0.74 19.33
CA GLY A 25 7.99 1.33 18.70
C GLY A 25 8.36 0.75 17.33
N LYS A 26 7.56 -0.19 16.80
CA LYS A 26 7.76 -0.79 15.48
C LYS A 26 6.96 -0.04 14.42
N VAL A 27 7.50 0.03 13.20
CA VAL A 27 6.82 0.60 12.04
C VAL A 27 6.79 -0.40 10.90
N ILE A 28 5.77 -0.26 10.07
CA ILE A 28 5.72 -0.89 8.75
C ILE A 28 5.88 0.18 7.68
N PHE A 29 6.63 -0.17 6.64
CA PHE A 29 6.66 0.56 5.39
C PHE A 29 5.66 -0.09 4.43
N ILE A 30 4.92 0.73 3.70
CA ILE A 30 4.00 0.28 2.65
C ILE A 30 4.42 1.01 1.38
N ALA A 31 4.64 0.28 0.31
CA ALA A 31 5.10 0.80 -0.97
C ALA A 31 4.24 0.25 -2.11
N ASN A 32 4.21 0.98 -3.23
CA ASN A 32 3.62 0.50 -4.48
C ASN A 32 4.44 0.95 -5.69
N GLY A 33 4.05 0.47 -6.87
CA GLY A 33 4.57 0.94 -8.16
C GLY A 33 3.52 0.77 -9.25
N ASN A 34 3.62 1.56 -10.31
CA ASN A 34 2.64 1.59 -11.41
C ASN A 34 2.59 0.29 -12.23
N SER A 35 3.63 -0.54 -12.20
CA SER A 35 3.63 -1.80 -12.95
C SER A 35 2.84 -2.92 -12.28
N ARG A 36 2.46 -2.76 -11.01
CA ARG A 36 1.85 -3.80 -10.17
C ARG A 36 0.53 -3.31 -9.61
N GLU A 37 -0.36 -4.23 -9.27
CA GLU A 37 -1.53 -3.85 -8.48
C GLU A 37 -1.17 -3.89 -7.00
N GLU A 38 -0.39 -4.90 -6.61
CA GLU A 38 0.01 -5.23 -5.25
C GLU A 38 0.70 -4.06 -4.51
N LEU A 39 0.44 -4.00 -3.21
CA LEU A 39 1.26 -3.27 -2.27
C LEU A 39 2.41 -4.15 -1.79
N PHE A 40 3.48 -3.51 -1.33
CA PHE A 40 4.67 -4.15 -0.79
C PHE A 40 4.89 -3.63 0.62
N ILE A 41 5.07 -4.53 1.58
CA ILE A 41 5.30 -4.17 2.98
C ILE A 41 6.68 -4.62 3.46
N ASN A 42 7.30 -3.83 4.33
CA ASN A 42 8.52 -4.20 5.05
C ASN A 42 8.48 -3.60 6.46
N THR A 43 9.40 -4.01 7.32
CA THR A 43 9.54 -3.50 8.69
C THR A 43 10.65 -2.45 8.77
N ASP A 44 10.89 -1.96 9.98
CA ASP A 44 12.04 -1.14 10.35
C ASP A 44 13.37 -1.90 10.43
N GLU A 45 13.36 -3.21 10.18
CA GLU A 45 14.58 -3.99 10.09
C GLU A 45 15.32 -3.66 8.78
N PRO A 46 16.66 -3.49 8.81
CA PRO A 46 17.46 -3.19 7.62
C PRO A 46 17.66 -4.45 6.75
N ASP A 47 16.55 -5.04 6.29
CA ASP A 47 16.53 -6.23 5.44
C ASP A 47 16.03 -5.89 4.02
N PRO A 48 16.92 -5.87 3.02
CA PRO A 48 16.54 -5.64 1.62
C PRO A 48 15.63 -6.75 1.06
N ASP A 49 15.65 -7.94 1.65
CA ASP A 49 14.81 -9.08 1.26
C ASP A 49 13.49 -9.14 2.05
N GLY A 50 13.30 -8.27 3.05
CA GLY A 50 12.12 -8.25 3.92
C GLY A 50 10.83 -7.76 3.26
N TRP A 51 10.89 -7.30 2.00
CA TRP A 51 9.70 -6.82 1.29
C TRP A 51 8.78 -7.97 0.88
N LYS A 52 7.52 -7.93 1.35
CA LYS A 52 6.49 -8.93 1.05
C LYS A 52 5.35 -8.30 0.24
N PRO A 53 4.79 -8.99 -0.77
CA PRO A 53 3.63 -8.50 -1.48
C PRO A 53 2.39 -8.71 -0.60
N VAL A 54 1.47 -7.76 -0.60
CA VAL A 54 0.12 -7.92 -0.08
C VAL A 54 -0.87 -7.56 -1.19
N SER A 55 -1.90 -8.39 -1.34
CA SER A 55 -2.91 -8.23 -2.37
C SER A 55 -3.79 -7.03 -2.06
N ASP A 56 -3.44 -5.86 -2.62
CA ASP A 56 -4.26 -4.66 -2.58
C ASP A 56 -3.80 -3.63 -3.63
N SER A 57 -4.64 -2.65 -3.96
CA SER A 57 -4.50 -1.74 -5.11
C SER A 57 -3.88 -0.37 -4.76
N ARG A 58 -3.86 0.61 -5.70
CA ARG A 58 -2.84 1.69 -5.75
C ARG A 58 -3.20 3.01 -5.07
N GLY A 59 -2.20 3.66 -4.49
CA GLY A 59 -2.24 4.96 -3.80
C GLY A 59 -2.09 4.75 -2.30
N LEU A 60 -1.34 5.61 -1.60
CA LEU A 60 -0.94 5.32 -0.22
C LEU A 60 -1.16 6.53 0.69
N ARG A 61 -2.11 6.40 1.63
CA ARG A 61 -2.23 7.30 2.78
C ARG A 61 -2.77 6.53 3.99
N ILE A 62 -2.44 6.98 5.20
CA ILE A 62 -3.16 6.57 6.40
C ILE A 62 -4.14 7.68 6.77
N ILE A 63 -5.41 7.31 6.98
CA ILE A 63 -6.47 8.22 7.40
C ILE A 63 -7.12 7.72 8.68
N ASN A 64 -7.48 8.63 9.58
CA ASN A 64 -8.43 8.32 10.64
C ASN A 64 -9.84 8.39 10.04
N THR A 65 -10.62 7.35 10.25
CA THR A 65 -12.01 7.31 9.77
C THR A 65 -12.93 8.17 10.65
N PRO A 66 -14.11 8.60 10.17
CA PRO A 66 -15.11 9.24 11.03
C PRO A 66 -15.56 8.33 12.18
N MET A 67 -15.94 8.91 13.33
CA MET A 67 -16.41 8.15 14.51
C MET A 67 -17.72 7.38 14.27
N ASP A 68 -18.53 7.86 13.35
CA ASP A 68 -19.79 7.28 12.89
C ASP A 68 -19.62 6.29 11.72
N SER A 69 -18.39 6.09 11.22
CA SER A 69 -18.09 5.05 10.23
C SER A 69 -18.06 3.65 10.86
N ALA A 70 -18.10 2.61 10.02
CA ALA A 70 -17.92 1.22 10.45
C ALA A 70 -16.59 0.99 11.21
N ALA A 71 -15.58 1.81 10.91
CA ALA A 71 -14.26 1.76 11.54
C ALA A 71 -14.14 2.62 12.82
N LYS A 72 -15.16 3.39 13.20
CA LYS A 72 -15.27 4.10 14.49
C LYS A 72 -14.03 4.90 14.89
N GLY A 73 -13.50 5.74 14.01
CA GLY A 73 -12.30 6.53 14.33
C GLY A 73 -10.97 5.83 14.09
N GLN A 74 -10.98 4.51 13.86
CA GLN A 74 -9.74 3.74 13.70
C GLN A 74 -8.99 4.13 12.43
N PRO A 75 -7.65 4.11 12.47
CA PRO A 75 -6.82 4.39 11.31
C PRO A 75 -7.02 3.29 10.26
N LYS A 76 -7.09 3.71 9.00
CA LYS A 76 -7.23 2.85 7.83
C LYS A 76 -6.27 3.29 6.73
N HIS A 77 -5.99 2.35 5.83
CA HIS A 77 -5.21 2.63 4.64
C HIS A 77 -6.13 3.17 3.54
N LEU A 78 -5.89 4.40 3.10
CA LEU A 78 -6.55 4.99 1.95
C LEU A 78 -5.70 4.74 0.71
N ILE A 79 -6.38 4.21 -0.30
CA ILE A 79 -5.88 3.87 -1.61
C ILE A 79 -6.54 4.79 -2.63
N THR A 80 -5.76 5.33 -3.58
CA THR A 80 -6.22 6.32 -4.56
C THR A 80 -5.55 6.13 -5.92
N ASN A 81 -6.35 6.00 -6.98
CA ASN A 81 -5.87 5.81 -8.35
C ASN A 81 -6.53 6.83 -9.29
N GLY A 82 -5.74 7.47 -10.15
CA GLY A 82 -6.19 8.45 -11.15
C GLY A 82 -6.13 7.94 -12.60
N GLY A 83 -5.92 6.64 -12.79
CA GLY A 83 -5.76 5.99 -14.10
C GLY A 83 -4.32 5.88 -14.57
N ASN A 84 -4.15 5.51 -15.84
CA ASN A 84 -2.85 5.22 -16.44
C ASN A 84 -2.38 6.35 -17.38
N ILE A 85 -1.08 6.62 -17.37
CA ILE A 85 -0.44 7.55 -18.32
C ILE A 85 -0.57 6.99 -19.74
N GLY A 86 -0.84 7.86 -20.71
CA GLY A 86 -0.93 7.48 -22.12
C GLY A 86 -2.25 6.81 -22.51
N CYS A 87 -3.23 6.76 -21.60
CA CYS A 87 -4.55 6.28 -21.93
C CYS A 87 -5.24 7.22 -22.93
N GLN A 88 -5.37 6.76 -24.18
CA GLN A 88 -6.01 7.46 -25.30
C GLN A 88 -6.88 6.49 -26.11
N GLY A 89 -7.99 6.98 -26.68
CA GLY A 89 -8.89 6.17 -27.49
C GLY A 89 -9.90 5.39 -26.67
N SER A 90 -9.78 4.06 -26.61
CA SER A 90 -10.78 3.15 -26.03
C SER A 90 -10.57 2.81 -24.55
N CYS A 91 -9.66 3.48 -23.86
CA CYS A 91 -9.51 3.36 -22.41
C CYS A 91 -9.95 4.66 -21.73
N TYR A 92 -10.42 4.53 -20.49
CA TYR A 92 -10.88 5.66 -19.69
C TYR A 92 -10.15 5.66 -18.36
N ASN A 93 -9.68 6.84 -17.97
CA ASN A 93 -9.15 7.07 -16.64
C ASN A 93 -10.28 7.53 -15.73
N TYR A 94 -10.33 6.97 -14.52
CA TYR A 94 -11.25 7.36 -13.47
C TYR A 94 -10.45 7.67 -12.21
N PHE A 95 -10.95 8.61 -11.42
CA PHE A 95 -10.51 8.77 -10.04
C PHE A 95 -11.28 7.78 -9.18
N THR A 96 -10.54 6.94 -8.48
CA THR A 96 -11.10 5.93 -7.56
C THR A 96 -10.35 6.00 -6.25
N ASP A 97 -11.09 5.84 -5.16
CA ASP A 97 -10.54 5.70 -3.81
C ASP A 97 -11.11 4.46 -3.12
N GLY A 98 -10.34 3.92 -2.18
CA GLY A 98 -10.70 2.76 -1.38
C GLY A 98 -10.10 2.87 0.01
N VAL A 99 -10.82 2.41 1.02
CA VAL A 99 -10.37 2.43 2.41
C VAL A 99 -10.31 0.99 2.91
N LEU A 100 -9.12 0.57 3.35
CA LEU A 100 -8.79 -0.80 3.67
C LEU A 100 -8.15 -0.89 5.05
N ASP A 101 -8.09 -2.10 5.59
CA ASP A 101 -7.34 -2.35 6.81
C ASP A 101 -5.84 -2.11 6.58
N ILE A 102 -5.17 -1.56 7.58
CA ILE A 102 -3.71 -1.42 7.54
C ILE A 102 -3.12 -2.83 7.54
N PRO A 103 -2.27 -3.20 6.56
CA PRO A 103 -1.67 -4.52 6.52
C PRO A 103 -0.78 -4.74 7.75
N THR A 104 -0.66 -5.98 8.21
CA THR A 104 0.26 -6.34 9.30
C THR A 104 1.46 -7.10 8.75
N TYR A 105 2.64 -6.89 9.35
CA TYR A 105 3.82 -7.66 8.99
C TYR A 105 3.83 -8.97 9.78
N SER A 106 3.11 -9.95 9.26
CA SER A 106 3.09 -11.30 9.83
C SER A 106 4.38 -12.03 9.44
N VAL A 107 5.13 -12.49 10.42
CA VAL A 107 6.17 -13.51 10.27
C VAL A 107 5.48 -14.87 10.30
N SER A 108 5.40 -15.54 9.16
CA SER A 108 5.11 -16.97 9.08
C SER A 108 6.36 -17.77 9.41
#